data_AF-A0A3M6TEH4-F1
#
_entry.id   AF-A0A3M6TEH4-F1
#
_cell.length_a   1.000
_cell.length_b   1.000
_cell.length_c   1.000
_cell.angle_alpha   90.00
_cell.angle_beta   90.00
_cell.angle_gamma   90.00
#
_symmetry.space_group_name_H-M   'P 1'
#
loop_
_entity.id
_entity.type
_entity.pdbx_description
1 polymer ?
#
loop_
_entity_poly.entity_id
_entity_poly.type
_entity_poly.pdbx_seq_one_letter_code
_entity_poly.pdbx_strand_id
1 'polypeptide(L)'
;MNVRKTTVYEAFRDIVNALYDIRNAFIKLPVTVDETAASIGTFEHLSMLPNIAGAIDGSHIKIRAPRESAVDYFSRYQQYDVVVQAVVNGRKLFIDVAAGFPGSLHDARVLRNSSIYQKAENGDILAAGPMYLIGADEIQPYLVGDSAHPLSPWLQKPYPEGTRDPGEIRFNKELSSARVVVECVFGILKSRWRILHAI
;
A
#
# COMPACT_ATOMS: atom_id res chain seq x y z
N MET A 1 10.02 -29.84 22.28
CA MET A 1 8.64 -29.61 22.73
C MET A 1 7.76 -30.72 22.18
N ASN A 2 7.10 -31.50 23.04
CA ASN A 2 6.25 -32.63 22.64
C ASN A 2 4.78 -32.16 22.60
N VAL A 3 4.43 -31.38 21.58
CA VAL A 3 3.11 -30.75 21.42
C VAL A 3 2.44 -31.29 20.17
N ARG A 4 1.14 -31.62 20.23
CA ARG A 4 0.38 -32.08 19.04
C ARG A 4 0.25 -30.95 18.02
N LYS A 5 0.28 -31.30 16.73
CA LYS A 5 0.13 -30.33 15.62
C LYS A 5 -1.12 -29.46 15.77
N THR A 6 -2.23 -30.05 16.22
CA THR A 6 -3.49 -29.34 16.47
C THR A 6 -3.34 -28.22 17.49
N THR A 7 -2.68 -28.48 18.62
CA THR A 7 -2.46 -27.48 19.66
C THR A 7 -1.57 -26.33 19.19
N VAL A 8 -0.55 -26.62 18.39
CA VAL A 8 0.28 -25.56 17.77
C VAL A 8 -0.54 -24.71 16.81
N TYR A 9 -1.43 -25.34 16.03
CA TYR A 9 -2.29 -24.66 15.08
C TYR A 9 -3.33 -23.75 15.75
N GLU A 10 -3.95 -24.23 16.84
CA GLU A 10 -4.89 -23.46 17.65
C GLU A 10 -4.20 -22.25 18.28
N ALA A 11 -3.05 -22.46 18.94
CA ALA A 11 -2.29 -21.35 19.51
C ALA A 11 -1.86 -20.31 18.45
N PHE A 12 -1.46 -20.76 17.26
CA PHE A 12 -1.15 -19.85 16.15
C PHE A 12 -2.38 -19.04 15.72
N ARG A 13 -3.55 -19.68 15.58
CA ARG A 13 -4.79 -18.98 15.24
C ARG A 13 -5.19 -17.97 16.30
N ASP A 14 -5.07 -18.32 17.58
CA ASP A 14 -5.40 -17.43 18.69
C ASP A 14 -4.52 -16.17 18.67
N ILE A 15 -3.22 -16.33 18.42
CA ILE A 15 -2.29 -15.19 18.28
C ILE A 15 -2.66 -14.34 17.07
N VAL A 16 -2.93 -14.94 15.91
CA VAL A 16 -3.31 -14.19 14.71
C VAL A 16 -4.62 -13.42 14.92
N ASN A 17 -5.62 -14.03 15.54
CA ASN A 17 -6.90 -13.39 15.85
C ASN A 17 -6.71 -12.23 16.83
N ALA A 18 -5.94 -12.42 17.90
CA ALA A 18 -5.65 -11.35 18.85
C ALA A 18 -4.93 -10.16 18.19
N LEU A 19 -3.95 -10.42 17.32
CA LEU A 19 -3.28 -9.38 16.53
C LEU A 19 -4.24 -8.68 15.56
N TYR A 20 -5.14 -9.45 14.94
CA TYR A 20 -6.15 -8.93 14.05
C TYR A 20 -7.10 -8.00 14.82
N ASP A 21 -7.57 -8.38 16.01
CA ASP A 21 -8.50 -7.59 16.81
C ASP A 21 -7.93 -6.22 17.21
N ILE A 22 -6.63 -6.15 17.50
CA ILE A 22 -5.96 -4.88 17.85
C ILE A 22 -5.45 -4.09 16.64
N ARG A 23 -5.54 -4.63 15.42
CA ARG A 23 -4.90 -4.04 14.22
C ARG A 23 -5.29 -2.58 13.99
N ASN A 24 -6.56 -2.25 14.21
CA ASN A 24 -7.12 -0.92 13.99
C ASN A 24 -6.61 0.10 15.02
N ALA A 25 -5.94 -0.32 16.10
CA ALA A 25 -5.25 0.59 17.01
C ALA A 25 -3.94 1.11 16.41
N PHE A 26 -3.34 0.39 15.45
CA PHE A 26 -2.02 0.67 14.89
C PHE A 26 -2.04 1.06 13.41
N ILE A 27 -2.90 0.41 12.62
CA ILE A 27 -3.04 0.66 11.18
C ILE A 27 -4.24 1.59 11.01
N LYS A 28 -3.96 2.88 10.86
CA LYS A 28 -4.96 3.93 10.71
C LYS A 28 -4.54 4.91 9.62
N LEU A 29 -5.47 5.21 8.73
CA LEU A 29 -5.32 6.30 7.79
C LEU A 29 -5.35 7.63 8.55
N PRO A 30 -4.56 8.63 8.13
CA PRO A 30 -4.71 9.99 8.65
C PRO A 30 -6.07 10.55 8.18
N VAL A 31 -6.91 10.96 9.13
CA VAL A 31 -8.26 11.50 8.83
C VAL A 31 -8.33 12.98 9.18
N THR A 32 -7.72 13.39 10.29
CA THR A 32 -7.70 14.79 10.72
C THR A 32 -6.61 15.58 10.00
N VAL A 33 -6.77 16.90 9.93
CA VAL A 33 -5.78 17.82 9.34
C VAL A 33 -4.39 17.62 9.95
N ASP A 34 -4.32 17.49 11.27
CA ASP A 34 -3.06 17.30 12.00
C ASP A 34 -2.43 15.93 11.71
N GLU A 35 -3.22 14.86 11.64
CA GLU A 35 -2.71 13.54 11.27
C GLU A 35 -2.22 13.52 9.81
N THR A 36 -2.93 14.18 8.90
CA THR A 36 -2.52 14.30 7.50
C THR A 36 -1.23 15.12 7.38
N ALA A 37 -1.14 16.26 8.06
CA ALA A 37 0.08 17.07 8.11
C ALA A 37 1.26 16.29 8.69
N ALA A 38 1.04 15.55 9.78
CA ALA A 38 2.06 14.68 10.37
C ALA A 38 2.52 13.59 9.40
N SER A 39 1.59 12.98 8.64
CA SER A 39 1.95 11.99 7.62
C SER A 39 2.75 12.62 6.48
N ILE A 40 2.37 13.80 6.00
CA ILE A 40 3.09 14.56 4.98
C ILE A 40 4.53 14.86 5.42
N GLY A 41 4.71 15.33 6.66
CA GLY A 41 6.03 15.59 7.22
C GLY A 41 6.98 14.38 7.19
N THR A 42 6.44 13.15 7.18
CA THR A 42 7.29 11.95 7.07
C THR A 42 7.92 11.74 5.69
N PHE A 43 7.41 12.40 4.65
CA PHE A 43 7.90 12.29 3.27
C PHE A 43 8.86 13.40 2.86
N GLU A 44 8.97 14.49 3.62
CA GLU A 44 9.83 15.64 3.30
C GLU A 44 11.32 15.27 3.15
N HIS A 45 11.77 14.21 3.83
CA HIS A 45 13.14 13.70 3.71
C HIS A 45 13.31 12.64 2.61
N LEU A 46 12.21 12.18 2.00
CA LEU A 46 12.19 11.12 0.99
C LEU A 46 12.01 11.66 -0.43
N SER A 47 11.35 12.81 -0.58
CA SER A 47 11.01 13.39 -1.88
C SER A 47 10.85 14.89 -1.79
N MET A 48 11.17 15.59 -2.86
CA MET A 48 10.92 17.02 -3.01
C MET A 48 9.50 17.36 -3.45
N LEU A 49 8.65 16.35 -3.71
CA LEU A 49 7.25 16.60 -4.06
C LEU A 49 6.45 16.98 -2.80
N PRO A 50 5.64 18.04 -2.87
CA PRO A 50 4.85 18.47 -1.72
C PRO A 50 3.68 17.50 -1.47
N ASN A 51 3.17 17.52 -0.24
CA ASN A 51 1.87 16.93 0.13
C ASN A 51 1.70 15.42 -0.13
N ILE A 52 2.79 14.66 -0.23
CA ILE A 52 2.72 13.19 -0.22
C ILE A 52 2.31 12.74 1.18
N ALA A 53 1.12 12.18 1.32
CA ALA A 53 0.59 11.67 2.59
C ALA A 53 0.83 10.16 2.79
N GLY A 54 1.19 9.43 1.74
CA GLY A 54 1.43 7.99 1.80
C GLY A 54 1.94 7.42 0.47
N ALA A 55 2.53 6.23 0.53
CA ALA A 55 2.91 5.45 -0.64
C ALA A 55 2.08 4.16 -0.67
N ILE A 56 1.45 3.88 -1.81
CA ILE A 56 0.60 2.70 -2.03
C ILE A 56 1.28 1.72 -2.98
N ASP A 57 1.20 0.43 -2.66
CA ASP A 57 1.64 -0.63 -3.56
C ASP A 57 0.97 -1.98 -3.25
N GLY A 58 1.04 -2.88 -4.24
CA GLY A 58 0.64 -4.27 -4.14
C GLY A 58 1.83 -5.19 -3.85
N SER A 59 1.59 -6.28 -3.14
CA SER A 59 2.56 -7.34 -2.93
C SER A 59 1.88 -8.70 -3.01
N HIS A 60 2.47 -9.59 -3.80
CA HIS A 60 2.05 -10.98 -3.92
C HIS A 60 2.57 -11.82 -2.75
N ILE A 61 1.68 -12.59 -2.14
CA ILE A 61 1.97 -13.57 -1.09
C ILE A 61 1.64 -14.97 -1.63
N LYS A 62 2.66 -15.81 -1.72
CA LYS A 62 2.52 -17.16 -2.28
C LYS A 62 1.57 -18.00 -1.43
N ILE A 63 0.62 -18.69 -2.06
CA ILE A 63 -0.31 -19.61 -1.38
C ILE A 63 -0.36 -20.96 -2.07
N ARG A 64 -0.68 -22.03 -1.32
CA ARG A 64 -0.98 -23.31 -1.95
C ARG A 64 -2.15 -23.13 -2.90
N ALA A 65 -2.15 -23.87 -4.00
CA ALA A 65 -3.28 -23.89 -4.94
C ALA A 65 -4.58 -24.09 -4.15
N PRO A 66 -5.52 -23.14 -4.20
CA PRO A 66 -6.76 -23.28 -3.48
C PRO A 66 -7.59 -24.40 -4.11
N ARG A 67 -8.46 -25.04 -3.31
CA ARG A 67 -9.31 -26.14 -3.79
C ARG A 67 -10.40 -25.65 -4.74
N GLU A 68 -10.82 -24.41 -4.55
CA GLU A 68 -11.86 -23.73 -5.33
C GLU A 68 -11.20 -22.55 -6.05
N SER A 69 -11.66 -22.27 -7.28
CA SER A 69 -11.21 -21.12 -8.07
C SER A 69 -9.68 -20.99 -8.23
N ALA A 70 -8.95 -22.12 -8.31
CA ALA A 70 -7.47 -22.12 -8.40
C ALA A 70 -6.93 -21.20 -9.50
N VAL A 71 -7.62 -21.12 -10.64
CA VAL A 71 -7.25 -20.28 -11.79
C VAL A 71 -7.21 -18.80 -11.41
N ASP A 72 -8.13 -18.32 -10.57
CA ASP A 72 -8.20 -16.91 -10.17
C ASP A 72 -6.97 -16.49 -9.36
N TYR A 73 -6.34 -17.43 -8.65
CA TYR A 73 -5.17 -17.19 -7.82
C TYR A 73 -3.85 -17.44 -8.56
N PHE A 74 -3.90 -17.93 -9.81
CA PHE A 74 -2.70 -18.14 -10.62
C PHE A 74 -2.29 -16.83 -11.29
N SER A 75 -1.18 -16.26 -10.86
CA SER A 75 -0.74 -14.93 -11.27
C SER A 75 0.20 -14.95 -12.49
N ARG A 76 0.51 -13.76 -13.01
CA ARG A 76 1.54 -13.55 -14.05
C ARG A 76 2.93 -14.07 -13.66
N TYR A 77 3.18 -14.29 -12.38
CA TYR A 77 4.43 -14.85 -11.85
C TYR A 77 4.50 -16.38 -11.91
N GLN A 78 3.57 -17.03 -12.62
CA GLN A 78 3.52 -18.50 -12.78
C GLN A 78 3.44 -19.24 -11.43
N GLN A 79 2.71 -18.66 -10.48
CA GLN A 79 2.50 -19.22 -9.15
C GLN A 79 1.09 -18.90 -8.65
N TYR A 80 0.66 -19.63 -7.62
CA TYR A 80 -0.55 -19.30 -6.88
C TYR A 80 -0.21 -18.28 -5.79
N ASP A 81 -0.88 -17.14 -5.81
CA ASP A 81 -0.67 -16.09 -4.82
C ASP A 81 -1.96 -15.30 -4.54
N VAL A 82 -1.94 -14.59 -3.41
CA VAL A 82 -2.90 -13.54 -3.08
C VAL A 82 -2.21 -12.19 -3.12
N VAL A 83 -2.93 -11.15 -3.55
CA VAL A 83 -2.46 -9.78 -3.51
C VAL A 83 -2.81 -9.15 -2.17
N VAL A 84 -1.82 -8.47 -1.60
CA VAL A 84 -1.97 -7.55 -0.47
C VAL A 84 -1.65 -6.15 -0.97
N GLN A 85 -2.62 -5.25 -0.93
CA GLN A 85 -2.40 -3.82 -1.13
C GLN A 85 -2.17 -3.17 0.23
N ALA A 86 -1.22 -2.25 0.31
CA ALA A 86 -1.02 -1.48 1.51
C ALA A 86 -0.63 -0.03 1.19
N VAL A 87 -0.98 0.86 2.11
CA VAL A 87 -0.46 2.22 2.17
C VAL A 87 0.46 2.32 3.37
N VAL A 88 1.61 2.97 3.19
CA VAL A 88 2.55 3.24 4.26
C VAL A 88 2.89 4.73 4.32
N ASN A 89 3.28 5.20 5.50
CA ASN A 89 3.87 6.53 5.64
C ASN A 89 5.41 6.48 5.46
N GLY A 90 6.05 7.65 5.41
CA GLY A 90 7.50 7.80 5.26
C GLY A 90 8.32 7.19 6.41
N ARG A 91 7.68 6.86 7.54
CA ARG A 91 8.29 6.16 8.68
C ARG A 91 8.23 4.64 8.58
N LYS A 92 7.86 4.09 7.41
CA LYS A 92 7.76 2.64 7.17
C LYS A 92 6.69 1.95 8.03
N LEU A 93 5.61 2.66 8.36
CA LEU A 93 4.46 2.12 9.08
C LEU A 93 3.30 1.93 8.12
N PHE A 94 2.62 0.78 8.20
CA PHE A 94 1.36 0.55 7.52
C PHE A 94 0.28 1.45 8.11
N ILE A 95 -0.40 2.21 7.25
CA ILE A 95 -1.53 3.08 7.61
C ILE A 95 -2.85 2.61 6.99
N ASP A 96 -2.80 1.79 5.94
CA ASP A 96 -3.93 1.04 5.40
C ASP A 96 -3.46 -0.30 4.84
N VAL A 97 -4.29 -1.34 4.95
CA VAL A 97 -4.01 -2.67 4.38
C VAL A 97 -5.31 -3.29 3.89
N ALA A 98 -5.30 -3.82 2.67
CA ALA A 98 -6.34 -4.66 2.11
C ALA A 98 -5.70 -5.95 1.55
N ALA A 99 -6.16 -7.11 2.00
CA ALA A 99 -5.53 -8.40 1.73
C ALA A 99 -6.54 -9.45 1.28
N GLY A 100 -6.05 -10.49 0.60
CA GLY A 100 -6.84 -11.67 0.21
C GLY A 100 -7.43 -11.60 -1.21
N PHE A 101 -6.95 -10.67 -2.04
CA PHE A 101 -7.37 -10.58 -3.43
C PHE A 101 -6.72 -11.70 -4.27
N PRO A 102 -7.42 -12.25 -5.26
CA PRO A 102 -6.83 -13.23 -6.19
C PRO A 102 -5.58 -12.69 -6.90
N GLY A 103 -4.54 -13.53 -7.00
CA GLY A 103 -3.24 -13.21 -7.60
C GLY A 103 -3.27 -12.78 -9.07
N SER A 104 -4.32 -13.14 -9.81
CA SER A 104 -4.52 -12.73 -11.20
C SER A 104 -5.07 -11.30 -11.34
N LEU A 105 -5.55 -10.68 -10.26
CA LEU A 105 -6.13 -9.34 -10.31
C LEU A 105 -5.05 -8.28 -10.51
N HIS A 106 -5.35 -7.32 -11.39
CA HIS A 106 -4.52 -6.16 -11.64
C HIS A 106 -4.63 -5.14 -10.49
N ASP A 107 -3.56 -4.40 -10.19
CA ASP A 107 -3.48 -3.44 -9.08
C ASP A 107 -4.62 -2.41 -9.10
N ALA A 108 -4.90 -1.79 -10.26
CA ALA A 108 -6.08 -0.93 -10.43
C ALA A 108 -7.43 -1.56 -9.99
N ARG A 109 -7.63 -2.87 -10.18
CA ARG A 109 -8.85 -3.56 -9.75
C ARG A 109 -8.82 -3.92 -8.27
N VAL A 110 -7.65 -4.26 -7.73
CA VAL A 110 -7.43 -4.40 -6.28
C VAL A 110 -7.77 -3.08 -5.58
N LEU A 111 -7.27 -1.95 -6.10
CA LEU A 111 -7.56 -0.62 -5.59
C LEU A 111 -9.06 -0.34 -5.57
N ARG A 112 -9.76 -0.49 -6.69
CA ARG A 112 -11.21 -0.23 -6.77
C ARG A 112 -12.03 -1.08 -5.80
N ASN A 113 -11.55 -2.28 -5.45
CA ASN A 113 -12.21 -3.18 -4.52
C ASN A 113 -11.76 -2.98 -3.05
N SER A 114 -10.80 -2.08 -2.80
CA SER A 114 -10.28 -1.78 -1.47
C SER A 114 -11.04 -0.63 -0.81
N SER A 115 -11.15 -0.66 0.53
CA SER A 115 -11.94 0.35 1.27
C SER A 115 -11.38 1.77 1.13
N ILE A 116 -10.07 1.90 0.91
CA ILE A 116 -9.42 3.20 0.76
C ILE A 116 -9.91 3.96 -0.49
N TYR A 117 -10.23 3.24 -1.57
CA TYR A 117 -10.75 3.86 -2.78
C TYR A 117 -12.08 4.58 -2.51
N GLN A 118 -13.03 3.91 -1.85
CA GLN A 118 -14.31 4.53 -1.52
C GLN A 118 -14.15 5.74 -0.59
N LYS A 119 -13.30 5.63 0.44
CA LYS A 119 -13.02 6.73 1.36
C LYS A 119 -12.41 7.93 0.65
N ALA A 120 -11.47 7.72 -0.26
CA ALA A 120 -10.83 8.80 -0.98
C ALA A 120 -11.76 9.46 -2.00
N GLU A 121 -12.55 8.68 -2.75
CA GLU A 121 -13.54 9.19 -3.69
C GLU A 121 -14.65 9.98 -3.01
N ASN A 122 -15.04 9.59 -1.79
CA ASN A 122 -16.03 10.31 -0.98
C ASN A 122 -15.45 11.56 -0.29
N GLY A 123 -14.13 11.76 -0.32
CA GLY A 123 -13.45 12.83 0.42
C GLY A 123 -13.37 12.59 1.94
N ASP A 124 -13.55 11.36 2.41
CA ASP A 124 -13.43 11.00 3.83
C ASP A 124 -11.97 11.02 4.31
N ILE A 125 -11.02 10.92 3.38
CA ILE A 125 -9.57 11.00 3.62
C ILE A 125 -8.94 11.93 2.59
N LEU A 126 -7.80 12.53 2.95
CA LEU A 126 -6.96 13.36 2.06
C LEU A 126 -7.61 14.63 1.50
N ALA A 127 -8.90 14.86 1.71
CA ALA A 127 -9.63 16.04 1.23
C ALA A 127 -9.49 17.29 2.14
N ALA A 128 -9.00 17.13 3.37
CA ALA A 128 -8.99 18.20 4.39
C ALA A 128 -7.59 18.53 4.95
N GLY A 129 -6.50 18.12 4.28
CA GLY A 129 -5.15 18.38 4.79
C GLY A 129 -4.58 19.75 4.42
N PRO A 130 -3.34 20.05 4.86
CA PRO A 130 -2.68 21.30 4.50
C PRO A 130 -2.53 21.41 2.99
N MET A 131 -2.96 22.52 2.41
CA MET A 131 -2.81 22.81 0.99
C MET A 131 -1.41 23.37 0.73
N TYR A 132 -0.78 22.91 -0.35
CA TYR A 132 0.49 23.47 -0.82
C TYR A 132 0.25 24.25 -2.11
N LEU A 133 0.74 25.48 -2.18
CA LEU A 133 0.54 26.36 -3.33
C LEU A 133 1.75 26.33 -4.26
N ILE A 134 1.50 26.08 -5.54
CA ILE A 134 2.46 26.34 -6.63
C ILE A 134 1.86 27.40 -7.54
N GLY A 135 2.27 28.65 -7.35
CA GLY A 135 1.65 29.78 -8.06
C GLY A 135 0.20 29.94 -7.65
N ALA A 136 -0.73 29.70 -8.59
CA ALA A 136 -2.17 29.71 -8.34
C ALA A 136 -2.77 28.31 -8.14
N ASP A 137 -1.98 27.26 -8.32
CA ASP A 137 -2.45 25.87 -8.23
C ASP A 137 -2.37 25.36 -6.78
N GLU A 138 -3.47 24.76 -6.32
CA GLU A 138 -3.58 24.12 -5.01
C GLU A 138 -3.30 22.63 -5.12
N ILE A 139 -2.32 22.15 -4.35
CA ILE A 139 -1.99 20.74 -4.25
C ILE A 139 -2.57 20.22 -2.94
N GLN A 140 -3.59 19.37 -3.03
CA GLN A 140 -4.15 18.65 -1.89
C GLN A 140 -3.21 17.50 -1.47
N PRO A 141 -3.34 16.95 -0.25
CA PRO A 141 -2.70 15.69 0.12
C PRO A 141 -3.01 14.56 -0.87
N TYR A 142 -2.01 13.76 -1.23
CA TYR A 142 -2.18 12.62 -2.13
C TYR A 142 -1.28 11.44 -1.78
N LEU A 143 -1.61 10.28 -2.33
CA LEU A 143 -0.78 9.07 -2.28
C LEU A 143 0.06 8.95 -3.55
N VAL A 144 1.24 8.35 -3.45
CA VAL A 144 2.05 7.97 -4.61
C VAL A 144 1.92 6.47 -4.89
N GLY A 145 1.59 6.11 -6.13
CA GLY A 145 1.45 4.74 -6.61
C GLY A 145 2.29 4.46 -7.86
N ASP A 146 2.35 3.20 -8.24
CA ASP A 146 3.08 2.77 -9.44
C ASP A 146 2.31 3.10 -10.74
N SER A 147 2.90 2.78 -11.89
CA SER A 147 2.29 3.05 -13.20
C SER A 147 1.00 2.24 -13.46
N ALA A 148 0.79 1.12 -12.74
CA ALA A 148 -0.35 0.24 -12.84
C ALA A 148 -1.60 0.80 -12.13
N HIS A 149 -1.44 1.81 -11.28
CA HIS A 149 -2.54 2.53 -10.64
C HIS A 149 -3.22 3.54 -11.59
N PRO A 150 -4.52 3.83 -11.39
CA PRO A 150 -5.17 4.96 -12.05
C PRO A 150 -4.66 6.30 -11.49
N LEU A 151 -4.71 7.35 -12.29
CA LEU A 151 -4.47 8.73 -11.83
C LEU A 151 -5.77 9.28 -11.25
N SER A 152 -5.71 9.94 -10.09
CA SER A 152 -6.84 10.66 -9.47
C SER A 152 -6.34 11.87 -8.68
N PRO A 153 -7.23 12.76 -8.19
CA PRO A 153 -6.81 13.90 -7.35
C PRO A 153 -6.03 13.48 -6.09
N TRP A 154 -6.29 12.28 -5.57
CA TRP A 154 -5.70 11.75 -4.34
C TRP A 154 -4.65 10.65 -4.59
N LEU A 155 -4.39 10.27 -5.85
CA LEU A 155 -3.41 9.23 -6.22
C LEU A 155 -2.61 9.65 -7.45
N GLN A 156 -1.33 9.95 -7.24
CA GLN A 156 -0.39 10.31 -8.28
C GLN A 156 0.43 9.11 -8.71
N LYS A 157 0.75 9.05 -10.01
CA LYS A 157 1.53 7.98 -10.63
C LYS A 157 2.57 8.58 -11.58
N PRO A 158 3.65 7.84 -11.92
CA PRO A 158 4.67 8.38 -12.81
C PRO A 158 4.12 8.65 -14.22
N TYR A 159 4.68 9.64 -14.89
CA TYR A 159 4.58 9.83 -16.34
C TYR A 159 5.17 8.62 -17.08
N PRO A 160 4.81 8.39 -18.35
CA PRO A 160 5.35 7.28 -19.15
C PRO A 160 6.89 7.23 -19.14
N GLU A 161 7.48 6.04 -18.95
CA GLU A 161 8.93 5.87 -18.83
C GLU A 161 9.73 6.41 -20.02
N GLY A 162 9.12 6.45 -21.22
CA GLY A 162 9.74 6.96 -22.45
C GLY A 162 9.67 8.48 -22.61
N THR A 163 9.22 9.22 -21.60
CA THR A 163 9.16 10.68 -21.68
C THR A 163 10.54 11.31 -21.86
N ARG A 164 10.58 12.39 -22.64
CA ARG A 164 11.78 13.21 -22.87
C ARG A 164 11.67 14.59 -22.21
N ASP A 165 10.52 14.88 -21.57
CA ASP A 165 10.34 16.15 -20.87
C ASP A 165 11.18 16.15 -19.58
N PRO A 166 12.09 17.13 -19.38
CA PRO A 166 12.93 17.18 -18.19
C PRO A 166 12.13 17.31 -16.88
N GLY A 167 10.97 17.95 -16.92
CA GLY A 167 10.08 18.11 -15.77
C GLY A 167 9.42 16.78 -15.39
N GLU A 168 8.89 16.04 -16.36
CA GLU A 168 8.31 14.71 -16.15
C GLU A 168 9.37 13.70 -15.65
N ILE A 169 10.59 13.76 -16.19
CA ILE A 169 11.73 12.94 -15.71
C ILE A 169 12.04 13.27 -14.24
N ARG A 170 12.09 14.57 -13.89
CA ARG A 170 12.32 15.00 -12.50
C ARG A 170 11.19 14.56 -11.59
N PHE A 171 9.94 14.70 -12.02
CA PHE A 171 8.77 14.24 -11.27
C PHE A 171 8.83 12.74 -11.02
N ASN A 172 9.10 11.93 -12.05
CA ASN A 172 9.21 10.47 -11.93
C ASN A 172 10.31 10.07 -10.95
N LYS A 173 11.45 10.76 -10.96
CA LYS A 173 12.54 10.53 -10.01
C LYS A 173 12.09 10.78 -8.56
N GLU A 174 11.45 11.91 -8.30
CA GLU A 174 11.00 12.27 -6.95
C GLU A 174 9.83 11.40 -6.46
N LEU A 175 8.92 11.02 -7.35
CA LEU A 175 7.82 10.08 -7.05
C LEU A 175 8.38 8.69 -6.73
N SER A 176 9.35 8.21 -7.52
CA SER A 176 10.03 6.94 -7.27
C SER A 176 10.74 6.96 -5.91
N SER A 177 11.44 8.05 -5.58
CA SER A 177 12.10 8.22 -4.28
C SER A 177 11.14 8.10 -3.10
N ALA A 178 9.95 8.71 -3.20
CA ALA A 178 8.90 8.55 -2.20
C ALA A 178 8.38 7.11 -2.12
N ARG A 179 8.20 6.43 -3.27
CA ARG A 179 7.66 5.07 -3.35
C ARG A 179 8.57 4.00 -2.79
N VAL A 180 9.90 4.15 -2.81
CA VAL A 180 10.83 3.14 -2.28
C VAL A 180 10.47 2.70 -0.85
N VAL A 181 9.84 3.57 -0.06
CA VAL A 181 9.41 3.24 1.30
C VAL A 181 8.43 2.07 1.37
N VAL A 182 7.46 1.94 0.45
CA VAL A 182 6.46 0.87 0.50
C VAL A 182 7.03 -0.47 0.05
N GLU A 183 7.89 -0.47 -0.95
CA GLU A 183 8.67 -1.65 -1.36
C GLU A 183 9.57 -2.15 -0.21
N CYS A 184 10.25 -1.22 0.47
CA CYS A 184 11.06 -1.52 1.64
C CYS A 184 10.24 -2.17 2.77
N VAL A 185 9.04 -1.65 3.04
CA VAL A 185 8.15 -2.20 4.08
C VAL A 185 7.71 -3.61 3.74
N PHE A 186 7.33 -3.89 2.49
CA PHE A 186 7.02 -5.27 2.07
C PHE A 186 8.25 -6.20 2.17
N GLY A 187 9.44 -5.70 1.81
CA GLY A 187 10.70 -6.42 2.02
C GLY A 187 10.95 -6.77 3.50
N ILE A 188 10.76 -5.81 4.41
CA ILE A 188 10.87 -6.02 5.86
C ILE A 188 9.83 -7.04 6.34
N LEU A 189 8.57 -6.91 5.93
CA LEU A 189 7.49 -7.81 6.30
C LEU A 189 7.84 -9.26 5.93
N LYS A 190 8.21 -9.50 4.67
CA LYS A 190 8.54 -10.84 4.16
C LYS A 190 9.83 -11.40 4.79
N SER A 191 10.80 -10.54 5.08
CA SER A 191 12.04 -10.94 5.78
C SER A 191 11.80 -11.38 7.22
N ARG A 192 10.92 -10.68 7.96
CA ARG A 192 10.56 -11.01 9.34
C ARG A 192 9.65 -12.23 9.41
N TRP A 193 8.69 -12.32 8.51
CA TRP A 193 7.70 -13.39 8.44
C TRP A 193 7.99 -14.29 7.24
N ARG A 194 9.04 -15.11 7.35
CA ARG A 194 9.48 -16.00 6.23
C ARG A 194 8.40 -16.93 5.71
N ILE A 195 7.36 -17.21 6.50
CA ILE A 195 6.16 -17.93 6.06
C ILE A 195 5.47 -17.26 4.86
N LEU A 196 5.68 -15.95 4.64
CA LEU A 196 5.14 -15.21 3.49
C LEU A 196 5.95 -15.40 2.20
N HIS A 197 7.18 -15.94 2.27
CA HIS A 197 7.97 -16.34 1.10
C HIS A 197 7.69 -17.78 0.67
N ALA A 198 7.30 -18.63 1.62
CA ALA A 198 7.33 -20.06 1.47
C ALA A 198 5.94 -20.62 1.14
N ILE A 199 5.95 -21.62 0.25
CA ILE A 199 5.08 -22.78 0.39
C ILE A 199 5.99 -24.00 0.44
#